data_AF-F1LIF1-F1
#
_entry.id   AF-F1LIF1-F1
#
_cell.length_a   1.000
_cell.length_b   1.000
_cell.length_c   1.000
_cell.angle_alpha   90.00
_cell.angle_beta   90.00
_cell.angle_gamma   90.00
#
_symmetry.space_group_name_H-M   'P 1'
#
loop_
_entity.id
_entity.type
_entity.pdbx_description
1 polymer ?
#
loop_
_entity_poly.entity_id
_entity_poly.type
_entity_poly.pdbx_seq_one_letter_code
_entity_poly.pdbx_strand_id
1 'polypeptide(L)' 'MLEKKGVHHYKGKNIELGTECGKILRVCTMLIIVQGDTDIMRSM' A
#
# COMPACT_ATOMS: atom_id res chain seq x y z
N MET A 1 -12.81 -10.05 6.61
CA MET A 1 -13.08 -9.08 7.71
C MET A 1 -11.78 -8.33 7.99
N LEU A 2 -11.73 -7.02 7.71
CA LEU A 2 -10.52 -6.17 7.85
C LEU A 2 -10.22 -5.75 9.30
N GLU A 3 -10.88 -6.36 10.29
CA GLU A 3 -10.92 -5.90 11.68
C GLU A 3 -9.60 -6.10 12.46
N LYS A 4 -8.69 -6.96 11.97
CA LYS A 4 -7.39 -7.25 12.61
C LYS A 4 -6.18 -6.75 11.82
N LYS A 5 -6.37 -5.99 10.74
CA LYS A 5 -5.26 -5.51 9.90
C LYS A 5 -5.15 -3.99 10.00
N GLY A 6 -3.94 -3.48 10.19
CA GLY A 6 -3.68 -2.05 10.26
C GLY A 6 -4.03 -1.38 8.92
N VAL A 7 -4.77 -0.27 8.99
CA VAL A 7 -5.04 0.58 7.84
C VAL A 7 -4.09 1.77 7.93
N HIS A 8 -3.16 1.86 6.99
CA HIS A 8 -2.24 2.99 6.88
C HIS A 8 -2.73 3.97 5.82
N HIS A 9 -2.86 5.24 6.18
CA HIS A 9 -3.22 6.29 5.24
C HIS A 9 -1.98 6.76 4.47
N TYR A 10 -1.94 6.50 3.17
CA TYR A 10 -0.90 7.02 2.30
C TYR A 10 -1.06 8.54 2.15
N LYS A 11 0.01 9.30 2.42
CA LYS A 11 -0.01 10.78 2.41
C LYS A 11 0.11 11.39 1.00
N GLY A 12 0.51 10.60 0.00
CA GLY A 12 0.68 11.05 -1.38
C GLY A 12 -0.58 10.92 -2.22
N LYS A 13 -0.44 11.13 -3.54
CA LYS A 13 -1.56 11.02 -4.50
C LYS A 13 -1.70 9.61 -5.06
N ASN A 14 -2.91 9.27 -5.52
CA ASN A 14 -3.20 7.97 -6.15
C ASN A 14 -2.36 7.67 -7.41
N ILE A 15 -1.82 8.71 -8.08
CA ILE A 15 -0.92 8.55 -9.23
C ILE A 15 0.48 8.11 -8.75
N GLU A 16 0.96 8.72 -7.67
CA GLU A 16 2.27 8.42 -7.07
C GLU A 16 2.26 7.00 -6.53
N LEU A 17 1.22 6.62 -5.79
CA LEU A 17 1.05 5.25 -5.29
C LEU A 17 1.05 4.22 -6.42
N GLY A 18 0.36 4.50 -7.52
CA GLY A 18 0.36 3.64 -8.70
C GLY A 18 1.75 3.50 -9.33
N THR A 19 2.48 4.62 -9.43
CA THR A 19 3.83 4.68 -10.02
C THR A 19 4.84 3.93 -9.16
N GLU A 20 4.79 4.10 -7.84
CA GLU A 20 5.62 3.36 -6.86
C GLU A 20 5.36 1.85 -6.93
N CYS A 21 4.13 1.45 -7.22
CA CYS A 21 3.75 0.05 -7.45
C CYS A 21 4.09 -0.46 -8.87
N GLY A 22 4.74 0.35 -9.72
CA GLY A 22 5.09 0.00 -11.09
C GLY A 22 3.88 -0.10 -12.04
N LYS A 23 2.80 0.65 -11.77
CA LYS A 23 1.57 0.68 -12.56
C LYS A 23 1.42 2.00 -13.30
N ILE A 24 0.88 1.95 -14.52
CA ILE A 24 0.56 3.14 -15.36
C ILE A 24 -0.86 3.67 -15.07
N LEU A 25 -1.46 3.25 -13.96
CA LEU A 25 -2.82 3.60 -13.56
C LEU A 25 -2.84 4.10 -12.12
N ARG A 26 -3.88 4.88 -11.78
CA ARG A 26 -4.06 5.43 -10.42
C ARG A 26 -4.54 4.32 -9.49
N VAL A 27 -3.93 4.21 -8.31
CA VAL A 27 -4.30 3.22 -7.29
C VAL A 27 -4.93 3.94 -6.11
N CYS A 28 -6.16 3.57 -5.75
CA CYS A 28 -6.88 4.15 -4.62
C CYS A 28 -6.71 3.34 -3.32
N THR A 29 -6.43 2.05 -3.42
CA THR A 29 -6.26 1.14 -2.28
C THR A 29 -5.34 0.01 -2.68
N MET A 30 -4.41 -0.35 -1.79
CA MET A 30 -3.48 -1.46 -1.97
C MET A 30 -3.62 -2.43 -0.79
N LEU A 31 -3.55 -3.72 -1.09
CA LEU A 31 -3.52 -4.79 -0.10
C LEU A 31 -2.19 -5.54 -0.23
N ILE A 32 -1.55 -5.78 0.90
CA ILE A 32 -0.33 -6.58 0.98
C ILE A 32 -0.74 -8.01 1.34
N ILE A 33 -0.57 -8.94 0.41
CA ILE A 33 -0.88 -10.35 0.60
C ILE A 33 0.33 -11.09 1.18
N VAL A 34 1.54 -10.73 0.72
CA VAL A 34 2.83 -11.28 1.16
C VAL A 34 3.83 -10.13 1.30
N GLN A 35 4.57 -10.09 2.42
CA GLN A 35 5.49 -8.99 2.73
C GLN A 35 6.88 -9.15 2.07
N GLY A 36 7.34 -10.39 1.85
CA GLY A 36 8.72 -10.64 1.41
C GLY A 36 9.75 -9.98 2.35
N ASP A 37 10.86 -9.48 1.80
CA ASP A 37 11.91 -8.80 2.56
C ASP A 37 11.68 -7.29 2.71
N THR A 38 10.46 -6.82 2.41
CA THR A 38 10.15 -5.39 2.46
C THR A 38 9.81 -4.93 3.88
N ASP A 39 10.33 -3.77 4.27
CA ASP A 39 10.08 -3.15 5.58
C ASP A 39 8.68 -2.50 5.71
N ILE A 40 7.72 -2.83 4.82
CA ILE A 40 6.42 -2.13 4.75
C ILE A 40 5.61 -2.23 6.06
N MET A 41 5.67 -3.35 6.79
CA MET A 41 4.94 -3.47 8.06
C MET A 41 5.63 -2.81 9.26
N ARG A 42 6.84 -2.26 9.09
CA ARG A 42 7.59 -1.63 10.18
C ARG A 42 6.99 -0.30 10.65
N SER A 43 6.17 0.32 9.79
CA SER A 43 5.51 1.60 10.03
C SER A 43 3.99 1.47 10.27
N MET A 44 3.46 0.24 10.34
CA MET A 44 2.05 -0.01 10.72
C MET A 44 1.83 0.13 12.22
#